data_AF-A0A383WI52-F1
#
_entry.id   AF-A0A383WI52-F1
#
_cell.length_a   1.000
_cell.length_b   1.000
_cell.length_c   1.000
_cell.angle_alpha   90.00
_cell.angle_beta   90.00
_cell.angle_gamma   90.00
#
_symmetry.space_group_name_H-M   'P 1'
#
loop_
_entity.id
_entity.type
_entity.pdbx_description
1 polymer ?
#
loop_
_entity_poly.entity_id
_entity_poly.type
_entity_poly.pdbx_seq_one_letter_code
_entity_poly.pdbx_strand_id
1 'polypeptide(L)'
;MHRAVLRLLVAAIILYAFISTASAGTAYVAQPQQPNSTTLVQALSDSSVSQILLLTNYSVNDELDQFKDRPLQINRSVSISGAPGLPPASLPVLDLRWKRGKLALCSSCVFEFKDIVVANERQGVGPAFDVFVGKPGSVVATRNIYRLRLACTNAQYTSDVVSSTRRSAVLPGSGSSEAQQQQTVDATYQGRSYPGSLFTRNLTADIPFVVQEGRGPSGGYAVVSSTLHSPDHI
;
A
#
# COMPACT_ATOMS: atom_id res chain seq x y z
N MET A 1 -31.71 -30.30 19.08
CA MET A 1 -30.66 -30.81 18.15
C MET A 1 -30.47 -29.98 16.88
N HIS A 2 -31.36 -29.05 16.48
CA HIS A 2 -31.20 -28.23 15.25
C HIS A 2 -30.22 -27.06 15.31
N ARG A 3 -29.68 -26.67 16.48
CA ARG A 3 -28.73 -25.54 16.60
C ARG A 3 -27.26 -25.90 16.35
N ALA A 4 -26.91 -27.19 16.36
CA ALA A 4 -25.53 -27.65 16.16
C ALA A 4 -25.14 -27.75 14.67
N VAL A 5 -26.09 -28.07 13.81
CA VAL A 5 -25.86 -28.27 12.35
C VAL A 5 -25.62 -26.93 11.64
N LEU A 6 -26.25 -25.84 12.10
CA LEU A 6 -26.08 -24.51 11.50
C LEU A 6 -24.68 -23.89 11.75
N ARG A 7 -24.01 -24.26 12.85
CA ARG A 7 -22.65 -23.75 13.16
C ARG A 7 -21.55 -24.46 12.35
N LEU A 8 -21.77 -25.72 11.96
CA LEU A 8 -20.81 -26.42 11.10
C LEU A 8 -20.83 -25.90 9.65
N LEU A 9 -21.99 -25.43 9.17
CA LEU A 9 -22.11 -24.87 7.82
C LEU A 9 -21.47 -23.48 7.67
N VAL A 10 -21.48 -22.66 8.73
CA VAL A 10 -20.81 -21.33 8.72
C VAL A 10 -19.28 -21.48 8.78
N ALA A 11 -18.76 -22.49 9.49
CA ALA A 11 -17.33 -22.76 9.51
C ALA A 11 -16.78 -23.31 8.17
N ALA A 12 -17.59 -24.05 7.41
CA ALA A 12 -17.20 -24.58 6.10
C ALA A 12 -17.14 -23.51 5.00
N ILE A 13 -17.89 -22.40 5.13
CA ILE A 13 -17.87 -21.27 4.18
C ILE A 13 -16.61 -20.39 4.37
N ILE A 14 -15.98 -20.41 5.55
CA ILE A 14 -14.72 -19.68 5.81
C ILE A 14 -13.50 -20.43 5.25
N LEU A 15 -13.61 -21.73 4.96
CA LEU A 15 -12.51 -22.54 4.40
C LEU A 15 -12.57 -22.71 2.88
N TYR A 16 -13.61 -22.21 2.21
CA TYR A 16 -13.85 -22.39 0.76
C TYR A 16 -13.85 -21.08 -0.04
N ALA A 17 -13.19 -20.03 0.46
CA ALA A 17 -12.76 -18.92 -0.39
C ALA A 17 -11.54 -19.36 -1.21
N PHE A 18 -11.81 -20.11 -2.29
CA PHE A 18 -11.03 -20.21 -3.52
C PHE A 18 -9.53 -19.92 -3.39
N ILE A 19 -8.76 -20.92 -2.97
CA ILE A 19 -7.35 -21.00 -3.37
C ILE A 19 -7.33 -21.50 -4.82
N SER A 20 -7.80 -20.68 -5.75
CA SER A 20 -7.30 -20.76 -7.11
C SER A 20 -5.87 -20.25 -7.03
N THR A 21 -4.90 -21.13 -6.78
CA THR A 21 -3.51 -20.84 -7.11
C THR A 21 -3.40 -20.78 -8.62
N ALA A 22 -3.95 -19.72 -9.24
CA ALA A 22 -3.38 -19.25 -10.47
C ALA A 22 -1.87 -19.13 -10.20
N SER A 23 -1.05 -19.69 -11.08
CA SER A 23 0.41 -19.56 -11.00
C SER A 23 0.71 -18.06 -10.90
N ALA A 24 0.97 -17.61 -9.69
CA ALA A 24 1.27 -16.24 -9.35
C ALA A 24 2.61 -15.91 -10.02
N GLY A 25 2.56 -15.22 -11.16
CA GLY A 25 3.76 -14.76 -11.82
C GLY A 25 4.49 -13.75 -10.96
N THR A 26 5.82 -13.86 -10.90
CA THR A 26 6.69 -12.86 -10.30
C THR A 26 7.40 -12.10 -11.40
N ALA A 27 7.21 -10.78 -11.45
CA ALA A 27 7.98 -9.90 -12.30
C ALA A 27 9.13 -9.28 -11.50
N TYR A 28 10.32 -9.25 -12.11
CA TYR A 28 11.47 -8.55 -11.56
C TYR A 28 11.55 -7.16 -12.18
N VAL A 29 11.59 -6.12 -11.36
CA VAL A 29 11.58 -4.73 -11.81
C VAL A 29 12.86 -4.07 -11.32
N ALA A 30 13.58 -3.42 -12.24
CA ALA A 30 14.86 -2.79 -11.96
C ALA A 30 15.06 -1.52 -12.78
N GLN A 31 15.79 -0.57 -12.20
CA GLN A 31 16.24 0.65 -12.85
C GLN A 31 17.71 0.95 -12.45
N PRO A 32 18.65 1.03 -13.41
CA PRO A 32 18.49 0.73 -14.84
C PRO A 32 18.05 -0.72 -15.08
N GLN A 33 17.47 -0.99 -16.26
CA GLN A 33 16.96 -2.32 -16.60
C GLN A 33 18.11 -3.34 -16.61
N GLN A 34 17.88 -4.50 -15.99
CA GLN A 34 18.81 -5.63 -15.89
C GLN A 34 18.34 -6.80 -16.76
N PRO A 35 19.20 -7.80 -17.06
CA PRO A 35 18.75 -9.03 -17.70
C PRO A 35 17.59 -9.67 -16.92
N ASN A 36 16.55 -10.09 -17.63
CA ASN A 36 15.33 -10.68 -17.06
C ASN A 36 14.50 -9.75 -16.16
N SER A 37 14.74 -8.44 -16.18
CA SER A 37 13.86 -7.47 -15.55
C SER A 37 12.97 -6.75 -16.56
N THR A 38 11.84 -6.24 -16.09
CA THR A 38 10.85 -5.47 -16.84
C THR A 38 10.63 -4.09 -16.20
N THR A 39 9.86 -3.21 -16.84
CA THR A 39 9.43 -1.95 -16.22
C THR A 39 8.25 -2.20 -15.27
N LEU A 40 8.01 -1.26 -14.36
CA LEU A 40 6.88 -1.36 -13.45
C LEU A 40 5.54 -1.37 -14.20
N VAL A 41 5.39 -0.54 -15.24
CA VAL A 41 4.14 -0.50 -16.03
C VAL A 41 3.90 -1.81 -16.78
N GLN A 42 4.95 -2.43 -17.33
CA GLN A 42 4.83 -3.73 -17.99
C GLN A 42 4.39 -4.82 -16.99
N ALA A 43 5.03 -4.88 -15.83
CA ALA A 43 4.65 -5.82 -14.75
C ALA A 43 3.21 -5.60 -14.27
N LEU A 44 2.78 -4.35 -14.10
CA LEU A 44 1.40 -4.02 -13.70
C LEU A 44 0.37 -4.36 -14.79
N SER A 45 0.74 -4.25 -16.07
CA SER A 45 -0.14 -4.55 -17.20
C SER A 45 -0.30 -6.06 -17.43
N ASP A 46 0.68 -6.87 -17.04
CA ASP A 46 0.62 -8.32 -17.20
C ASP A 46 -0.31 -8.99 -16.17
N SER A 47 -1.49 -9.43 -16.62
CA SER A 47 -2.50 -10.06 -15.77
C SER A 47 -2.06 -11.35 -15.06
N SER A 48 -0.96 -11.99 -15.49
CA SER A 48 -0.40 -13.17 -14.85
C SER A 48 0.50 -12.84 -13.65
N VAL A 49 0.97 -11.60 -13.55
CA VAL A 49 1.90 -11.15 -12.50
C VAL A 49 1.14 -10.69 -11.27
N SER A 50 1.26 -11.40 -10.16
CA SER A 50 0.71 -10.97 -8.86
C SER A 50 1.78 -10.50 -7.89
N GLN A 51 3.06 -10.77 -8.15
CA GLN A 51 4.18 -10.32 -7.34
C GLN A 51 5.16 -9.51 -8.19
N ILE A 52 5.57 -8.36 -7.68
CA ILE A 52 6.55 -7.49 -8.32
C ILE A 52 7.70 -7.31 -7.34
N LEU A 53 8.88 -7.80 -7.72
CA LEU A 53 10.09 -7.69 -6.93
C LEU A 53 10.95 -6.54 -7.45
N LEU A 54 11.14 -5.50 -6.64
CA LEU A 54 12.08 -4.43 -6.91
C LEU A 54 13.50 -4.93 -6.62
N LEU A 55 14.33 -5.03 -7.65
CA LEU A 55 15.74 -5.43 -7.52
C LEU A 55 16.66 -4.25 -7.17
N THR A 56 16.25 -3.04 -7.55
CA THR A 56 16.97 -1.79 -7.29
C THR A 56 15.98 -0.68 -6.92
N ASN A 57 16.49 0.49 -6.56
CA ASN A 57 15.67 1.69 -6.49
C ASN A 57 15.00 1.94 -7.84
N TYR A 58 13.71 2.27 -7.82
CA TYR A 58 12.88 2.46 -8.99
C TYR A 58 12.11 3.78 -8.88
N SER A 59 12.16 4.61 -9.91
CA SER A 59 11.36 5.82 -10.04
C SER A 59 10.40 5.64 -11.21
N VAL A 60 9.10 5.80 -10.96
CA VAL A 60 8.09 5.67 -12.03
C VAL A 60 8.26 6.69 -13.16
N ASN A 61 9.06 7.74 -12.94
CA ASN A 61 9.40 8.78 -13.92
C ASN A 61 8.15 9.21 -14.71
N ASP A 62 8.18 9.13 -16.04
CA ASP A 62 7.06 9.51 -16.90
C ASP A 62 6.25 8.30 -17.39
N GLU A 63 6.58 7.09 -16.93
CA GLU A 63 5.94 5.85 -17.41
C GLU A 63 4.43 5.82 -17.17
N LEU A 64 3.97 6.47 -16.10
CA LEU A 64 2.56 6.56 -15.76
C LEU A 64 1.83 7.76 -16.39
N ASP A 65 2.53 8.65 -17.10
CA ASP A 65 1.91 9.86 -17.66
C ASP A 65 1.00 9.57 -18.84
N GLN A 66 1.27 8.50 -19.58
CA GLN A 66 0.40 7.99 -20.64
C GLN A 66 -1.02 7.61 -20.13
N PHE A 67 -1.19 7.40 -18.82
CA PHE A 67 -2.48 7.06 -18.18
C PHE A 67 -3.19 8.28 -17.58
N LYS A 68 -3.00 9.49 -18.13
CA LYS A 68 -3.62 10.73 -17.64
C LYS A 68 -5.14 10.69 -17.66
N ASP A 69 -5.73 10.29 -18.78
CA ASP A 69 -7.19 10.33 -18.96
C ASP A 69 -7.84 8.95 -18.76
N ARG A 70 -7.03 7.89 -18.80
CA ARG A 70 -7.47 6.50 -18.62
C ARG A 70 -6.48 5.76 -17.71
N PRO A 71 -6.77 5.64 -16.40
CA PRO A 71 -5.91 4.92 -15.48
C PRO A 71 -5.67 3.47 -15.91
N LEU A 72 -4.47 2.96 -15.66
CA LEU A 72 -4.15 1.55 -15.86
C LEU A 72 -5.04 0.69 -14.94
N GLN A 73 -5.81 -0.21 -15.52
CA GLN A 73 -6.74 -1.05 -14.77
C GLN A 73 -5.99 -2.21 -14.12
N ILE A 74 -6.04 -2.29 -12.80
CA ILE A 74 -5.50 -3.38 -12.00
C ILE A 74 -6.69 -4.25 -11.56
N ASN A 75 -6.94 -5.31 -12.32
CA ASN A 75 -8.06 -6.24 -12.13
C ASN A 75 -7.69 -7.50 -11.34
N ARG A 76 -6.62 -7.43 -10.54
CA ARG A 76 -6.11 -8.52 -9.72
C ARG A 76 -5.42 -7.96 -8.47
N SER A 77 -5.23 -8.80 -7.46
CA SER A 77 -4.38 -8.43 -6.33
C SER A 77 -2.91 -8.50 -6.74
N VAL A 78 -2.14 -7.50 -6.33
CA VAL A 78 -0.71 -7.35 -6.67
C VAL A 78 0.06 -6.91 -5.43
N SER A 79 1.23 -7.49 -5.20
CA SER A 79 2.17 -7.03 -4.19
C SER A 79 3.45 -6.49 -4.83
N ILE A 80 3.92 -5.32 -4.41
CA ILE A 80 5.25 -4.80 -4.71
C ILE A 80 6.13 -4.95 -3.47
N SER A 81 7.27 -5.61 -3.61
CA SER A 81 8.22 -5.82 -2.52
C SER A 81 9.68 -5.72 -2.93
N GLY A 82 10.57 -5.55 -1.96
CA GLY A 82 12.01 -5.76 -2.13
C GLY A 82 12.36 -7.24 -2.01
N ALA A 83 13.62 -7.59 -2.27
CA ALA A 83 14.12 -8.94 -2.04
C ALA A 83 13.89 -9.37 -0.57
N PRO A 84 13.50 -10.64 -0.32
CA PRO A 84 13.25 -11.11 1.04
C PRO A 84 14.52 -11.07 1.89
N GLY A 85 14.37 -10.74 3.17
CA GLY A 85 15.48 -10.76 4.14
C GLY A 85 16.44 -9.57 4.07
N LEU A 86 16.15 -8.56 3.23
CA LEU A 86 16.93 -7.33 3.24
C LEU A 86 16.81 -6.60 4.58
N PRO A 87 17.91 -6.09 5.15
CA PRO A 87 17.84 -5.23 6.31
C PRO A 87 17.14 -3.90 5.94
N PRO A 88 16.51 -3.21 6.90
CA PRO A 88 15.84 -1.93 6.64
C PRO A 88 16.64 -0.89 5.87
N ALA A 89 17.95 -0.80 6.13
CA ALA A 89 18.84 0.15 5.47
C ALA A 89 19.10 -0.14 3.98
N SER A 90 18.76 -1.35 3.51
CA SER A 90 18.98 -1.81 2.13
C SER A 90 17.69 -2.04 1.34
N LEU A 91 16.54 -1.65 1.90
CA LEU A 91 15.26 -1.77 1.19
C LEU A 91 15.25 -0.87 -0.06
N PRO A 92 14.75 -1.36 -1.21
CA PRO A 92 14.69 -0.55 -2.42
C PRO A 92 13.64 0.56 -2.26
N VAL A 93 13.95 1.70 -2.86
CA VAL A 93 13.05 2.87 -2.92
C VAL A 93 12.18 2.79 -4.17
N LEU A 94 10.87 2.82 -3.99
CA LEU A 94 9.88 3.10 -5.04
C LEU A 94 9.47 4.57 -4.97
N ASP A 95 9.99 5.39 -5.87
CA ASP A 95 9.57 6.78 -6.03
C ASP A 95 8.35 6.86 -6.96
N LEU A 96 7.19 7.19 -6.39
CA LEU A 96 5.92 7.32 -7.10
C LEU A 96 5.74 8.70 -7.74
N ARG A 97 6.69 9.64 -7.58
CA ARG A 97 6.74 10.93 -8.29
C ARG A 97 5.43 11.72 -8.25
N TRP A 98 4.67 11.63 -7.16
CA TRP A 98 3.35 12.22 -6.96
C TRP A 98 2.36 11.92 -8.09
N LYS A 99 2.50 10.78 -8.77
CA LYS A 99 1.54 10.36 -9.78
C LYS A 99 0.19 10.22 -9.12
N ARG A 100 -0.82 10.88 -9.68
CA ARG A 100 -2.18 10.91 -9.15
C ARG A 100 -3.14 10.17 -10.05
N GLY A 101 -3.93 9.28 -9.45
CA GLY A 101 -5.00 8.53 -10.09
C GLY A 101 -4.60 7.75 -11.34
N LYS A 102 -3.37 7.25 -11.40
CA LYS A 102 -2.83 6.54 -12.57
C LYS A 102 -3.16 5.05 -12.58
N LEU A 103 -3.47 4.49 -11.41
CA LEU A 103 -3.79 3.07 -11.24
C LEU A 103 -5.23 2.94 -10.73
N ALA A 104 -6.09 2.23 -11.46
CA ALA A 104 -7.46 1.95 -11.06
C ALA A 104 -7.60 0.54 -10.49
N LEU A 105 -8.03 0.41 -9.24
CA LEU A 105 -8.21 -0.88 -8.58
C LEU A 105 -9.63 -1.41 -8.78
N CYS A 106 -9.76 -2.72 -9.03
CA CYS A 106 -11.06 -3.39 -9.00
C CYS A 106 -11.63 -3.47 -7.57
N SER A 107 -12.95 -3.69 -7.43
CA SER A 107 -13.66 -3.68 -6.14
C SER A 107 -13.27 -4.79 -5.16
N SER A 108 -12.52 -5.80 -5.59
CA SER A 108 -12.02 -6.88 -4.74
C SER A 108 -10.49 -6.97 -4.73
N CYS A 109 -9.81 -5.98 -5.31
CA CYS A 109 -8.37 -5.99 -5.50
C CYS A 109 -7.67 -5.49 -4.23
N VAL A 110 -6.61 -6.20 -3.84
CA VAL A 110 -5.66 -5.75 -2.83
C VAL A 110 -4.35 -5.38 -3.50
N PHE A 111 -3.89 -4.16 -3.30
CA PHE A 111 -2.58 -3.69 -3.73
C PHE A 111 -1.67 -3.56 -2.50
N GLU A 112 -0.67 -4.43 -2.36
CA GLU A 112 0.21 -4.45 -1.19
C GLU A 112 1.58 -3.83 -1.51
N PHE A 113 2.06 -2.93 -0.65
CA PHE A 113 3.47 -2.58 -0.56
C PHE A 113 4.08 -3.30 0.64
N LYS A 114 5.18 -4.02 0.43
CA LYS A 114 5.78 -4.85 1.48
C LYS A 114 7.30 -4.77 1.47
N ASP A 115 7.91 -4.52 2.62
CA ASP A 115 9.38 -4.55 2.78
C ASP A 115 10.09 -3.68 1.70
N ILE A 116 9.64 -2.44 1.54
CA ILE A 116 10.21 -1.42 0.64
C ILE A 116 10.12 -0.04 1.27
N VAL A 117 10.81 0.91 0.66
CA VAL A 117 10.63 2.33 0.94
C VAL A 117 9.76 2.90 -0.18
N VAL A 118 8.69 3.63 0.15
CA VAL A 118 7.87 4.33 -0.83
C VAL A 118 8.10 5.83 -0.69
N ALA A 119 8.49 6.50 -1.78
CA ALA A 119 8.74 7.93 -1.80
C ALA A 119 7.71 8.67 -2.65
N ASN A 120 7.43 9.93 -2.30
CA ASN A 120 6.59 10.86 -3.05
C ASN A 120 5.22 10.28 -3.45
N GLU A 121 4.63 9.50 -2.56
CA GLU A 121 3.37 8.81 -2.80
C GLU A 121 2.14 9.72 -2.70
N ARG A 122 2.31 10.92 -2.12
CA ARG A 122 1.22 11.87 -1.87
C ARG A 122 1.70 13.30 -1.70
N GLN A 123 0.87 14.26 -2.11
CA GLN A 123 0.98 15.67 -1.74
C GLN A 123 -0.05 16.02 -0.64
N GLY A 124 0.30 15.86 0.65
CA GLY A 124 -0.57 16.24 1.79
C GLY A 124 -0.53 15.30 3.01
N VAL A 125 -1.44 15.53 3.96
CA VAL A 125 -1.51 14.82 5.27
C VAL A 125 -2.40 13.58 5.27
N GLY A 126 -2.01 12.57 6.05
CA GLY A 126 -2.82 11.36 6.28
C GLY A 126 -2.42 10.15 5.43
N PRO A 127 -3.22 9.07 5.45
CA PRO A 127 -2.77 7.74 5.05
C PRO A 127 -2.83 7.45 3.54
N ALA A 128 -3.53 8.26 2.75
CA ALA A 128 -3.73 8.01 1.32
C ALA A 128 -2.43 7.90 0.49
N PHE A 129 -2.56 7.23 -0.65
CA PHE A 129 -1.62 7.14 -1.76
C PHE A 129 -2.28 7.75 -3.01
N ASP A 130 -1.73 8.85 -3.52
CA ASP A 130 -2.39 9.63 -4.58
C ASP A 130 -2.48 8.86 -5.90
N VAL A 131 -1.60 7.88 -6.12
CA VAL A 131 -1.50 7.11 -7.37
C VAL A 131 -2.72 6.27 -7.69
N PHE A 132 -3.55 5.96 -6.70
CA PHE A 132 -4.70 5.07 -6.87
C PHE A 132 -6.04 5.80 -7.01
N VAL A 133 -6.87 5.26 -7.90
CA VAL A 133 -8.32 5.37 -7.87
C VAL A 133 -8.89 3.99 -7.55
N GLY A 134 -9.69 3.90 -6.50
CA GLY A 134 -10.34 2.67 -6.08
C GLY A 134 -11.82 2.61 -6.45
N LYS A 135 -12.40 1.47 -6.12
CA LYS A 135 -13.85 1.25 -6.04
C LYS A 135 -14.18 0.73 -4.63
N PRO A 136 -15.43 0.86 -4.15
CA PRO A 136 -15.83 0.24 -2.89
C PRO A 136 -15.38 -1.22 -2.81
N GLY A 137 -14.67 -1.57 -1.73
CA GLY A 137 -14.07 -2.89 -1.51
C GLY A 137 -12.60 -3.04 -1.94
N SER A 138 -12.06 -2.12 -2.76
CA SER A 138 -10.62 -2.11 -3.08
C SER A 138 -9.77 -1.73 -1.86
N VAL A 139 -8.58 -2.32 -1.75
CA VAL A 139 -7.69 -2.14 -0.60
C VAL A 139 -6.27 -1.82 -1.05
N VAL A 140 -5.67 -0.81 -0.41
CA VAL A 140 -4.22 -0.57 -0.44
C VAL A 140 -3.63 -0.99 0.91
N ALA A 141 -2.78 -2.01 0.89
CA ALA A 141 -2.15 -2.57 2.08
C ALA A 141 -0.69 -2.14 2.16
N THR A 142 -0.20 -1.87 3.36
CA THR A 142 1.21 -1.61 3.62
C THR A 142 1.71 -2.49 4.74
N ARG A 143 2.86 -3.14 4.51
CA ARG A 143 3.50 -4.03 5.47
C ARG A 143 4.99 -3.72 5.60
N ASN A 144 5.42 -3.30 6.78
CA ASN A 144 6.83 -2.99 7.07
C ASN A 144 7.47 -2.05 6.00
N ILE A 145 6.79 -0.95 5.68
CA ILE A 145 7.31 0.03 4.71
C ILE A 145 7.83 1.27 5.42
N TYR A 146 8.74 1.97 4.76
CA TYR A 146 9.08 3.35 5.08
C TYR A 146 8.38 4.27 4.08
N ARG A 147 7.85 5.40 4.55
CA ARG A 147 7.24 6.42 3.69
C ARG A 147 8.13 7.66 3.70
N LEU A 148 8.85 7.90 2.62
CA LEU A 148 9.72 9.07 2.45
C LEU A 148 8.96 10.21 1.77
N ARG A 149 8.78 11.30 2.50
CA ARG A 149 8.05 12.48 2.03
C ARG A 149 8.93 13.70 2.17
N LEU A 150 9.21 14.38 1.05
CA LEU A 150 10.09 15.56 0.99
C LEU A 150 9.54 16.79 1.72
N ALA A 151 8.22 16.91 1.85
CA ALA A 151 7.56 18.00 2.57
C ALA A 151 6.49 17.41 3.48
N CYS A 152 6.82 17.26 4.77
CA CYS A 152 5.91 16.74 5.76
C CYS A 152 5.41 17.84 6.68
N THR A 153 4.10 17.83 6.90
CA THR A 153 3.54 18.28 8.17
C THR A 153 4.18 17.47 9.30
N ASN A 154 4.51 18.10 10.41
CA ASN A 154 5.21 17.42 11.51
C ASN A 154 4.47 16.14 11.96
N ALA A 155 5.18 15.21 12.61
CA ALA A 155 4.58 13.96 13.06
C ALA A 155 3.41 14.16 14.01
N GLN A 156 3.42 15.24 14.81
CA GLN A 156 2.33 15.56 15.73
C GLN A 156 1.01 15.81 14.99
N TYR A 157 0.98 16.71 14.01
CA TYR A 157 -0.22 16.98 13.21
C TYR A 157 -0.69 15.73 12.45
N THR A 158 0.24 14.92 11.94
CA THR A 158 -0.14 13.66 11.29
C THR A 158 -0.74 12.68 12.30
N SER A 159 -0.20 12.63 13.52
CA SER A 159 -0.74 11.84 14.63
C SER A 159 -2.15 12.31 15.02
N ASP A 160 -2.41 13.61 15.07
CA ASP A 160 -3.75 14.16 15.35
C ASP A 160 -4.75 13.77 14.26
N VAL A 161 -4.35 13.84 12.98
CA VAL A 161 -5.17 13.39 11.85
C VAL A 161 -5.46 11.89 11.95
N VAL A 162 -4.46 11.06 12.24
CA VAL A 162 -4.67 9.62 12.39
C VAL A 162 -5.57 9.30 13.59
N SER A 163 -5.38 9.99 14.73
CA SER A 163 -6.18 9.78 15.95
C SER A 163 -7.65 10.14 15.74
N SER A 164 -7.93 11.15 14.92
CA SER A 164 -9.29 11.56 14.54
C SER A 164 -9.86 10.77 13.35
N THR A 165 -9.03 10.05 12.60
CA THR A 165 -9.46 9.22 11.47
C THR A 165 -10.08 7.93 11.97
N ARG A 166 -11.38 7.77 11.72
CA ARG A 166 -12.12 6.54 12.02
C ARG A 166 -11.51 5.34 11.28
N ARG A 167 -11.48 4.19 11.96
CA ARG A 167 -11.15 2.89 11.33
C ARG A 167 -12.09 2.60 10.16
N SER A 168 -11.54 1.98 9.12
CA SER A 168 -12.32 1.60 7.93
C SER A 168 -13.48 0.67 8.30
N ALA A 169 -14.65 0.88 7.68
CA ALA A 169 -15.82 0.04 7.92
C ALA A 169 -15.71 -1.37 7.28
N VAL A 170 -14.83 -1.53 6.28
CA VAL A 170 -14.71 -2.77 5.48
C VAL A 170 -13.49 -3.61 5.83
N LEU A 171 -12.59 -3.11 6.67
CA LEU A 171 -11.37 -3.80 7.10
C LEU A 171 -11.52 -4.37 8.53
N PRO A 172 -10.66 -5.32 8.93
CA PRO A 172 -10.66 -5.84 10.31
C PRO A 172 -10.55 -4.74 11.36
N GLY A 173 -11.30 -4.90 12.46
CA GLY A 173 -11.45 -3.86 13.48
C GLY A 173 -12.47 -2.79 13.11
N SER A 174 -13.30 -3.00 12.09
CA SER A 174 -14.41 -2.10 11.77
C SER A 174 -15.38 -1.97 12.95
N GLY A 175 -15.72 -0.73 13.29
CA GLY A 175 -16.59 -0.43 14.43
C GLY A 175 -15.97 -0.69 15.80
N SER A 176 -14.70 -1.09 15.89
CA SER A 176 -14.02 -1.15 17.19
C SER A 176 -13.83 0.26 17.73
N SER A 177 -13.89 0.39 19.06
CA SER A 177 -13.43 1.58 19.79
C SER A 177 -11.91 1.59 19.95
N GLU A 178 -11.20 0.63 19.32
CA GLU A 178 -9.75 0.56 19.41
C GLU A 178 -9.15 1.73 18.64
N ALA A 179 -8.33 2.53 19.33
CA ALA A 179 -7.61 3.61 18.71
C ALA A 179 -6.67 3.08 17.60
N GLN A 180 -6.42 3.89 16.59
CA GLN A 180 -5.30 3.66 15.67
C GLN A 180 -4.00 3.65 16.50
N GLN A 181 -3.10 2.72 16.23
CA GLN A 181 -1.86 2.59 17.01
C GLN A 181 -0.72 3.29 16.29
N GLN A 182 -0.19 4.33 16.94
CA GLN A 182 0.89 5.15 16.41
C GLN A 182 1.72 5.75 17.53
N GLN A 183 2.93 6.17 17.20
CA GLN A 183 3.83 6.88 18.10
C GLN A 183 4.85 7.69 17.29
N THR A 184 5.42 8.69 17.92
CA THR A 184 6.54 9.44 17.36
C THR A 184 7.83 8.80 17.85
N VAL A 185 8.72 8.44 16.93
CA VAL A 185 10.03 7.84 17.23
C VAL A 185 11.13 8.49 16.43
N ASP A 186 12.36 8.37 16.89
CA ASP A 186 13.51 8.70 16.06
C ASP A 186 13.79 7.50 15.15
N ALA A 187 13.79 7.72 13.84
CA ALA A 187 14.00 6.67 12.86
C ALA A 187 15.37 6.82 12.20
N THR A 188 16.12 5.73 12.07
CA THR A 188 17.35 5.73 11.26
C THR A 188 17.05 5.13 9.88
N TYR A 189 17.42 5.84 8.82
CA TYR A 189 17.33 5.34 7.46
C TYR A 189 18.57 5.72 6.66
N GLN A 190 19.22 4.72 6.06
CA GLN A 190 20.49 4.88 5.32
C GLN A 190 21.58 5.62 6.12
N GLY A 191 21.69 5.31 7.42
CA GLY A 191 22.67 5.93 8.32
C GLY A 191 22.36 7.38 8.70
N ARG A 192 21.20 7.92 8.32
CA ARG A 192 20.72 9.25 8.72
C ARG A 192 19.61 9.11 9.76
N SER A 193 19.69 9.91 10.83
CA SER A 193 18.64 9.99 11.83
C SER A 193 17.55 10.99 11.40
N TYR A 194 16.31 10.58 11.55
CA TYR A 194 15.09 11.33 11.28
C TYR A 194 14.30 11.43 12.59
N PRO A 195 14.65 12.41 13.44
CA PRO A 195 13.99 12.56 14.72
C PRO A 195 12.53 12.97 14.55
N GLY A 196 11.68 12.54 15.47
CA GLY A 196 10.27 12.89 15.43
C GLY A 196 9.52 12.33 14.22
N SER A 197 9.86 11.12 13.77
CA SER A 197 9.17 10.40 12.70
C SER A 197 7.90 9.72 13.21
N LEU A 198 6.84 9.70 12.39
CA LEU A 198 5.61 8.98 12.74
C LEU A 198 5.75 7.49 12.44
N PHE A 199 5.63 6.67 13.47
CA PHE A 199 5.52 5.22 13.36
C PHE A 199 4.06 4.79 13.52
N THR A 200 3.57 4.00 12.56
CA THR A 200 2.19 3.49 12.57
C THR A 200 2.21 1.96 12.63
N ARG A 201 1.68 1.40 13.72
CA ARG A 201 1.66 -0.06 13.95
C ARG A 201 0.41 -0.70 13.37
N ASN A 202 -0.74 -0.07 13.62
CA ASN A 202 -2.05 -0.57 13.24
C ASN A 202 -2.93 0.61 12.83
N LEU A 203 -3.05 0.83 11.52
CA LEU A 203 -3.93 1.85 10.97
C LEU A 203 -4.86 1.28 9.92
N THR A 204 -6.13 1.66 9.98
CA THR A 204 -7.09 1.44 8.89
C THR A 204 -7.89 2.70 8.62
N ALA A 205 -8.17 3.02 7.35
CA ALA A 205 -8.97 4.20 7.00
C ALA A 205 -9.66 4.01 5.66
N ASP A 206 -10.88 4.54 5.53
CA ASP A 206 -11.54 4.67 4.23
C ASP A 206 -11.07 5.97 3.58
N ILE A 207 -10.49 5.88 2.37
CA ILE A 207 -10.09 7.04 1.59
C ILE A 207 -11.24 7.38 0.64
N PRO A 208 -11.95 8.51 0.83
CA PRO A 208 -13.07 8.87 -0.02
C PRO A 208 -12.60 9.09 -1.46
N PHE A 209 -13.45 8.74 -2.42
CA PHE A 209 -13.23 9.12 -3.80
C PHE A 209 -13.42 10.63 -3.94
N VAL A 210 -12.42 11.31 -4.49
CA VAL A 210 -12.44 12.75 -4.71
C VAL A 210 -11.97 13.06 -6.12
N VAL A 211 -12.62 14.02 -6.77
CA VAL A 211 -12.18 14.62 -8.03
C VAL A 211 -11.77 16.05 -7.73
N GLN A 212 -10.50 16.36 -8.00
CA GLN A 212 -9.98 17.71 -7.82
C GLN A 212 -9.75 18.34 -9.19
N GLU A 213 -10.28 19.55 -9.38
CA GLU A 213 -10.09 20.33 -10.60
C GLU A 213 -8.59 20.49 -10.91
N GLY A 214 -8.21 20.28 -12.17
CA GLY A 214 -6.83 20.36 -12.64
C GLY A 214 -5.89 19.24 -12.17
N ARG A 215 -6.30 18.37 -11.24
CA ARG A 215 -5.46 17.27 -10.73
C ARG A 215 -6.02 15.87 -11.01
N GLY A 216 -7.32 15.75 -11.22
CA GLY A 216 -7.98 14.47 -11.49
C GLY A 216 -8.37 13.67 -10.24
N PRO A 217 -8.89 12.44 -10.44
CA PRO A 217 -9.45 11.60 -9.39
C PRO A 217 -8.38 10.96 -8.48
N SER A 218 -8.77 10.67 -7.23
CA SER A 218 -8.00 9.81 -6.31
C SER A 218 -8.92 9.22 -5.25
N GLY A 219 -8.44 8.19 -4.54
CA GLY A 219 -9.19 7.60 -3.42
C GLY A 219 -10.26 6.62 -3.90
N GLY A 220 -11.24 6.31 -3.05
CA GLY A 220 -12.26 5.29 -3.31
C GLY A 220 -11.85 3.89 -2.88
N TYR A 221 -10.87 3.76 -1.99
CA TYR A 221 -10.33 2.51 -1.48
C TYR A 221 -10.14 2.57 0.03
N ALA A 222 -10.01 1.42 0.68
CA ALA A 222 -9.59 1.33 2.07
C ALA A 222 -8.07 1.19 2.17
N VAL A 223 -7.45 1.79 3.19
CA VAL A 223 -6.04 1.60 3.52
C VAL A 223 -5.92 0.75 4.76
N VAL A 224 -5.00 -0.22 4.75
CA VAL A 224 -4.53 -0.92 5.95
C VAL A 224 -3.02 -0.81 6.05
N SER A 225 -2.52 -0.41 7.22
CA SER A 225 -1.10 -0.40 7.54
C SER A 225 -0.83 -1.29 8.74
N SER A 226 0.08 -2.22 8.56
CA SER A 226 0.58 -3.11 9.60
C SER A 226 2.09 -3.09 9.64
N THR A 227 2.66 -2.86 10.82
CA THR A 227 4.11 -2.94 11.03
C THR A 227 4.38 -3.93 12.16
N LEU A 228 5.13 -4.99 11.86
CA LEU A 228 5.32 -6.11 12.78
C LEU A 228 6.49 -5.91 13.74
N HIS A 229 7.43 -5.00 13.43
CA HIS A 229 8.64 -4.78 14.21
C HIS A 229 8.60 -3.45 14.96
N SER A 230 9.05 -3.47 16.21
CA SER A 230 9.25 -2.25 17.02
C SER A 230 10.39 -1.42 16.44
N PRO A 231 10.31 -0.08 16.45
CA PRO A 231 11.38 0.78 15.93
C PRO A 231 12.67 0.75 16.77
N ASP A 232 12.69 0.09 17.94
CA ASP A 232 13.77 0.17 18.93
C ASP A 232 15.12 -0.44 18.48
N HIS A 233 15.15 -1.16 17.34
CA HIS A 233 16.36 -1.79 16.80
C HIS A 233 16.46 -1.62 15.27
N ILE A 234 16.41 -0.37 14.79
CA ILE A 234 16.55 0.00 13.36
C ILE A 234 17.71 0.97 13.15
#